data_AF-A0A7Y5W575-F1
#
_entry.id   AF-A0A7Y5W575-F1
#
_cell.length_a   1.000
_cell.length_b   1.000
_cell.length_c   1.000
_cell.angle_alpha   90.00
_cell.angle_beta   90.00
_cell.angle_gamma   90.00
#
_symmetry.space_group_name_H-M   'P 1'
#
loop_
_entity.id
_entity.type
_entity.pdbx_description
1 polymer ?
#
loop_
_entity_poly.entity_id
_entity_poly.type
_entity_poly.pdbx_seq_one_letter_code
_entity_poly.pdbx_strand_id
1 'polypeptide(L)'
;SYFSVDLKTAYSNKIQEYVRTFCFLNLGNEQTPAVLVVLDAITTAKPEFRKYWQVNSLNPPQQTAEGVVLRNSAQGTTGRVSVRMLRPGPEDREVQILSGEAANSVFGQSFSPPAPHRPEGHGSRVMFSPKTAKADDVFLVAMPMSDDKAAELPIALTESPTTFALTVADRVVVLSKIGRLLDRPFEVRVPTDRNYQLLLTGLTPAAWSVGSRDNKVRSNAQVEPGKNTAFFLVPGGDLVVRPEAIPGAPEFQAAPDFMP
;
A
#
# COMPACT_ATOMS: atom_id res chain seq x y z
N SER A 1 -4.44 8.27 -6.73
CA SER A 1 -3.44 7.93 -7.77
C SER A 1 -2.93 6.51 -7.61
N TYR A 2 -2.73 5.78 -8.71
CA TYR A 2 -2.27 4.39 -8.71
C TYR A 2 -1.11 4.22 -9.70
N PHE A 3 -0.11 3.43 -9.31
CA PHE A 3 1.00 3.05 -10.17
C PHE A 3 1.51 1.67 -9.76
N SER A 4 1.76 0.78 -10.73
CA SER A 4 2.33 -0.54 -10.49
C SER A 4 3.38 -0.85 -11.55
N VAL A 5 4.47 -1.48 -11.14
CA VAL A 5 5.64 -1.68 -11.99
C VAL A 5 6.36 -2.98 -11.64
N ASP A 6 6.78 -3.71 -12.68
CA ASP A 6 7.73 -4.82 -12.58
C ASP A 6 9.16 -4.26 -12.52
N LEU A 7 9.84 -4.56 -11.42
CA LEU A 7 11.19 -4.13 -11.09
C LEU A 7 12.23 -5.24 -11.26
N LYS A 8 11.86 -6.43 -11.71
CA LYS A 8 12.78 -7.58 -11.86
C LYS A 8 14.07 -7.19 -12.58
N THR A 9 13.96 -6.47 -13.70
CA THR A 9 15.10 -6.10 -14.56
C THR A 9 16.06 -5.11 -13.91
N ALA A 10 15.66 -4.43 -12.83
CA ALA A 10 16.54 -3.58 -12.04
C ALA A 10 17.47 -4.37 -11.09
N TYR A 11 17.26 -5.68 -10.97
CA TYR A 11 18.04 -6.56 -10.12
C TYR A 11 18.74 -7.65 -10.93
N SER A 12 19.77 -8.25 -10.34
CA SER A 12 20.38 -9.46 -10.89
C SER A 12 19.42 -10.66 -10.79
N ASN A 13 19.86 -11.81 -11.32
CA ASN A 13 19.14 -13.10 -11.25
C ASN A 13 18.83 -13.59 -9.83
N LYS A 14 19.23 -12.87 -8.77
CA LYS A 14 18.80 -13.13 -7.40
C LYS A 14 17.30 -12.90 -7.19
N ILE A 15 16.67 -12.05 -8.02
CA ILE A 15 15.22 -11.79 -8.03
C ILE A 15 14.60 -12.49 -9.23
N GLN A 16 13.59 -13.32 -8.99
CA GLN A 16 12.83 -13.99 -10.04
C GLN A 16 11.64 -13.15 -10.50
N GLU A 17 10.94 -12.53 -9.54
CA GLU A 17 9.81 -11.63 -9.75
C GLU A 17 9.86 -10.51 -8.71
N TYR A 18 9.54 -9.27 -9.12
CA TYR A 18 9.36 -8.19 -8.16
C TYR A 18 8.43 -7.13 -8.74
N VAL A 19 7.20 -7.07 -8.22
CA VAL A 19 6.25 -6.00 -8.54
C VAL A 19 6.09 -5.09 -7.34
N ARG A 20 6.20 -3.78 -7.57
CA ARG A 20 5.88 -2.74 -6.60
C ARG A 20 4.66 -1.95 -7.05
N THR A 21 3.72 -1.80 -6.14
CA THR A 21 2.49 -1.05 -6.35
C THR A 21 2.40 0.09 -5.35
N PHE A 22 2.06 1.28 -5.85
CA PHE A 22 1.78 2.47 -5.07
C PHE A 22 0.32 2.88 -5.28
N CYS A 23 -0.38 3.14 -4.18
CA CYS A 23 -1.70 3.73 -4.19
C CYS A 23 -1.72 4.90 -3.22
N PHE A 24 -1.80 6.11 -3.77
CA PHE A 24 -1.93 7.34 -3.00
C PHE A 24 -3.42 7.73 -2.92
N LEU A 25 -3.91 7.87 -1.70
CA LEU A 25 -5.27 8.29 -1.38
C LEU A 25 -5.22 9.72 -0.86
N ASN A 26 -5.91 10.63 -1.54
CA ASN A 26 -6.21 11.95 -1.00
C ASN A 26 -7.51 11.82 -0.20
N LEU A 27 -7.42 11.97 1.12
CA LEU A 27 -8.57 11.77 2.00
C LEU A 27 -9.45 13.01 2.13
N GLY A 28 -9.00 14.17 1.63
CA GLY A 28 -9.72 15.44 1.81
C GLY A 28 -9.95 15.81 3.29
N ASN A 29 -9.12 15.28 4.19
CA ASN A 29 -9.23 15.47 5.64
C ASN A 29 -8.09 16.36 6.13
N GLU A 30 -8.39 17.43 6.87
CA GLU A 30 -7.36 18.38 7.30
C GLU A 30 -6.31 17.76 8.23
N GLN A 31 -6.72 16.88 9.15
CA GLN A 31 -5.83 16.29 10.15
C GLN A 31 -4.98 15.14 9.59
N THR A 32 -5.53 14.35 8.67
CA THR A 32 -4.85 13.24 7.98
C THR A 32 -5.16 13.34 6.48
N PRO A 33 -4.47 14.24 5.75
CA PRO A 33 -4.80 14.56 4.36
C PRO A 33 -4.59 13.41 3.39
N ALA A 34 -3.69 12.47 3.70
CA ALA A 34 -3.35 11.42 2.75
C ALA A 34 -2.91 10.12 3.39
N VAL A 35 -3.04 9.05 2.63
CA VAL A 35 -2.46 7.74 2.92
C VAL A 35 -1.75 7.25 1.67
N LEU A 36 -0.47 6.86 1.81
CA LEU A 36 0.23 6.11 0.79
C LEU A 36 0.23 4.63 1.16
N VAL A 37 -0.33 3.80 0.29
CA VAL A 37 -0.24 2.34 0.38
C VAL A 37 0.84 1.86 -0.59
N VAL A 38 1.77 1.05 -0.09
CA VAL A 38 2.82 0.41 -0.89
C VAL A 38 2.69 -1.10 -0.74
N LEU A 39 2.61 -1.80 -1.85
CA LEU A 39 2.59 -3.26 -1.90
C LEU A 39 3.74 -3.76 -2.77
N ASP A 40 4.62 -4.54 -2.17
CA ASP A 40 5.67 -5.29 -2.85
C ASP A 40 5.32 -6.77 -2.86
N ALA A 41 5.30 -7.40 -4.03
CA ALA A 41 5.32 -8.85 -4.19
C ALA A 41 6.67 -9.23 -4.78
N ILE A 42 7.45 -10.03 -4.06
CA ILE A 42 8.84 -10.31 -4.40
C ILE A 42 9.16 -11.80 -4.24
N THR A 43 9.72 -12.39 -5.30
CA THR A 43 10.21 -13.76 -5.33
C THR A 43 11.72 -13.75 -5.55
N THR A 44 12.47 -14.29 -4.60
CA THR A 44 13.92 -14.49 -4.73
C THR A 44 14.24 -15.86 -5.30
N ALA A 45 15.36 -15.97 -6.02
CA ALA A 45 15.84 -17.23 -6.58
C ALA A 45 16.22 -18.27 -5.51
N LYS A 46 16.47 -17.81 -4.27
CA LYS A 46 16.72 -18.67 -3.13
C LYS A 46 16.02 -18.14 -1.87
N PRO A 47 15.48 -19.01 -0.99
CA PRO A 47 14.82 -18.60 0.25
C PRO A 47 15.71 -17.78 1.21
N GLU A 48 17.01 -18.07 1.25
CA GLU A 48 17.97 -17.44 2.16
C GLU A 48 18.35 -16.00 1.77
N PHE A 49 17.97 -15.54 0.57
CA PHE A 49 18.16 -14.15 0.21
C PHE A 49 17.22 -13.26 1.02
N ARG A 50 17.79 -12.67 2.07
CA ARG A 50 17.07 -11.78 2.98
C ARG A 50 16.57 -10.55 2.21
N LYS A 51 15.27 -10.29 2.36
CA LYS A 51 14.57 -9.18 1.73
C LYS A 51 14.35 -8.09 2.75
N TYR A 52 14.49 -6.84 2.30
CA TYR A 52 14.36 -5.66 3.14
C TYR A 52 13.42 -4.67 2.49
N TRP A 53 12.36 -4.28 3.21
CA TRP A 53 11.63 -3.06 2.92
C TRP A 53 12.24 -1.93 3.75
N GLN A 54 12.50 -0.78 3.13
CA GLN A 54 13.25 0.30 3.76
C GLN A 54 12.55 1.65 3.63
N VAL A 55 12.68 2.47 4.67
CA VAL A 55 12.30 3.89 4.67
C VAL A 55 13.36 4.70 5.42
N ASN A 56 13.64 5.90 4.91
CA ASN A 56 14.58 6.83 5.53
C ASN A 56 13.84 8.01 6.16
N SER A 57 14.40 8.58 7.22
CA SER A 57 13.90 9.80 7.86
C SER A 57 15.05 10.68 8.30
N LEU A 58 14.81 11.97 8.48
CA LEU A 58 15.84 12.88 9.02
C LEU A 58 16.00 12.68 10.53
N ASN A 59 14.90 12.67 11.27
CA ASN A 59 14.92 12.44 12.71
C ASN A 59 14.81 10.94 13.03
N PRO A 60 15.35 10.50 14.19
CA PRO A 60 15.15 9.16 14.70
C PRO A 60 13.66 8.79 14.76
N PRO A 61 13.25 7.67 14.15
CA PRO A 61 11.87 7.23 14.15
C PRO A 61 11.51 6.61 15.49
N GLN A 62 10.24 6.76 15.91
CA GLN A 62 9.72 6.08 17.09
C GLN A 62 9.21 4.70 16.68
N GLN A 63 9.75 3.63 17.25
CA GLN A 63 9.22 2.29 17.05
C GLN A 63 7.86 2.11 17.74
N THR A 64 6.95 1.40 17.08
CA THR A 64 5.64 0.99 17.61
C THR A 64 5.43 -0.50 17.41
N ALA A 65 4.36 -1.06 17.97
CA ALA A 65 3.99 -2.46 17.71
C ALA A 65 3.73 -2.71 16.20
N GLU A 66 3.12 -1.74 15.52
CA GLU A 66 2.68 -1.86 14.12
C GLU A 66 3.73 -1.42 13.09
N GLY A 67 4.82 -0.79 13.52
CA GLY A 67 5.89 -0.33 12.65
C GLY A 67 6.71 0.79 13.28
N VAL A 68 6.74 1.96 12.62
CA VAL A 68 7.45 3.13 13.12
C VAL A 68 6.68 4.43 12.82
N VAL A 69 6.91 5.47 13.62
CA VAL A 69 6.40 6.82 13.38
C VAL A 69 7.58 7.73 13.04
N LEU A 70 7.49 8.36 11.86
CA LEU A 70 8.45 9.36 11.40
C LEU A 70 7.89 10.74 11.74
N ARG A 71 8.73 11.63 12.27
CA ARG A 71 8.36 13.02 12.57
C ARG A 71 9.35 14.00 12.00
N ASN A 72 8.84 15.12 11.54
CA ASN A 72 9.68 16.25 11.16
C ASN A 72 9.03 17.57 11.56
N SER A 73 9.86 18.59 11.76
CA SER A 73 9.42 19.96 11.97
C SER A 73 10.33 20.91 11.21
N ALA A 74 9.73 21.85 10.49
CA ALA A 74 10.46 22.86 9.72
C ALA A 74 9.61 24.12 9.59
N GLN A 75 10.23 25.29 9.75
CA GLN A 75 9.58 26.60 9.55
C GLN A 75 8.24 26.76 10.32
N GLY A 76 8.16 26.22 11.54
CA GLY A 76 6.95 26.28 12.37
C GLY A 76 5.85 25.27 11.99
N THR A 77 6.08 24.42 10.99
CA THR A 77 5.18 23.32 10.61
C THR A 77 5.70 21.99 11.15
N THR A 78 4.80 21.04 11.39
CA THR A 78 5.13 19.68 11.85
C THR A 78 4.48 18.68 10.92
N GLY A 79 5.16 17.57 10.64
CA GLY A 79 4.61 16.44 9.90
C GLY A 79 4.85 15.13 10.61
N ARG A 80 3.85 14.24 10.57
CA ARG A 80 3.91 12.88 11.09
C ARG A 80 3.55 11.89 9.99
N VAL A 81 4.33 10.82 9.87
CA VAL A 81 4.00 9.68 9.01
C VAL A 81 4.03 8.41 9.85
N SER A 82 2.88 7.75 9.98
CA SER A 82 2.77 6.45 10.64
C SER A 82 3.08 5.35 9.62
N VAL A 83 4.29 4.81 9.62
CA VAL A 83 4.67 3.69 8.72
C VAL A 83 4.18 2.40 9.35
N ARG A 84 3.01 1.93 8.89
CA ARG A 84 2.38 0.71 9.38
C ARG A 84 2.69 -0.45 8.45
N MET A 85 3.49 -1.39 8.94
CA MET A 85 3.80 -2.64 8.24
C MET A 85 2.66 -3.62 8.48
N LEU A 86 1.75 -3.73 7.51
CA LEU A 86 0.60 -4.63 7.61
C LEU A 86 1.01 -6.08 7.32
N ARG A 87 1.89 -6.29 6.33
CA ARG A 87 2.52 -7.59 6.07
C ARG A 87 4.01 -7.40 5.78
N PRO A 88 4.91 -8.22 6.33
CA PRO A 88 4.69 -9.25 7.37
C PRO A 88 4.13 -8.66 8.68
N GLY A 89 3.36 -9.46 9.42
CA GLY A 89 2.78 -9.04 10.70
C GLY A 89 3.85 -8.80 11.78
N PRO A 90 3.50 -8.21 12.94
CA PRO A 90 4.46 -7.92 14.02
C PRO A 90 5.29 -9.14 14.45
N GLU A 91 4.64 -10.30 14.58
CA GLU A 91 5.31 -11.54 14.99
C GLU A 91 6.20 -12.15 13.90
N ASP A 92 5.98 -11.81 12.64
CA ASP A 92 6.65 -12.42 11.48
C ASP A 92 7.81 -11.56 10.95
N ARG A 93 8.12 -10.44 11.60
CA ARG A 93 9.10 -9.47 11.10
C ARG A 93 10.16 -9.07 12.12
N GLU A 94 11.32 -8.73 11.60
CA GLU A 94 12.36 -7.98 12.30
C GLU A 94 12.32 -6.52 11.86
N VAL A 95 12.57 -5.61 12.80
CA VAL A 95 12.70 -4.17 12.55
C VAL A 95 14.08 -3.74 13.01
N GLN A 96 14.87 -3.15 12.12
CA GLN A 96 16.15 -2.53 12.45
C GLN A 96 16.07 -1.04 12.19
N ILE A 97 16.47 -0.24 13.18
CA ILE A 97 16.57 1.22 13.08
C ILE A 97 18.04 1.59 13.25
N LEU A 98 18.59 2.24 12.22
CA LEU A 98 19.96 2.76 12.22
C LEU A 98 19.88 4.27 12.10
N SER A 99 20.69 5.00 12.87
CA SER A 99 20.69 6.47 12.91
C SER A 99 22.12 7.02 12.90
N GLY A 100 22.28 8.26 12.44
CA GLY A 100 23.59 8.90 12.37
C GLY A 100 24.55 8.12 11.46
N GLU A 101 25.79 7.93 11.89
CA GLU A 101 26.80 7.21 11.10
C GLU A 101 26.39 5.78 10.76
N ALA A 102 25.67 5.09 11.66
CA ALA A 102 25.22 3.72 11.43
C ALA A 102 24.21 3.62 10.27
N ALA A 103 23.44 4.68 10.00
CA ALA A 103 22.49 4.72 8.88
C ALA A 103 23.19 4.65 7.51
N ASN A 104 24.44 5.12 7.45
CA ASN A 104 25.26 5.14 6.23
C ASN A 104 26.09 3.86 6.04
N SER A 105 25.77 2.79 6.78
CA SER A 105 26.45 1.50 6.64
C SER A 105 25.76 0.58 5.62
N VAL A 106 26.54 -0.24 4.92
CA VAL A 106 26.05 -1.30 4.03
C VAL A 106 26.74 -2.60 4.44
N PHE A 107 25.97 -3.50 5.07
CA PHE A 107 26.42 -4.83 5.51
C PHE A 107 27.76 -4.83 6.28
N GLY A 108 27.91 -3.91 7.22
CA GLY A 108 29.09 -3.79 8.09
C GLY A 108 30.17 -2.81 7.60
N GLN A 109 30.07 -2.32 6.37
CA GLN A 109 30.96 -1.28 5.85
C GLN A 109 30.31 0.10 6.00
N SER A 110 31.00 1.04 6.65
CA SER A 110 30.54 2.43 6.79
C SER A 110 30.96 3.28 5.58
N PHE A 111 30.10 4.21 5.15
CA PHE A 111 30.39 5.15 4.08
C PHE A 111 30.16 6.58 4.56
N SER A 112 31.09 7.48 4.25
CA SER A 112 30.90 8.91 4.49
C SER A 112 29.98 9.50 3.41
N PRO A 113 28.85 10.16 3.77
CA PRO A 113 27.99 10.80 2.80
C PRO A 113 28.69 12.01 2.15
N PRO A 114 28.33 12.41 0.92
CA PRO A 114 28.99 13.52 0.21
C PRO A 114 28.91 14.87 0.94
N ALA A 115 27.84 15.09 1.71
CA ALA A 115 27.61 16.31 2.48
C ALA A 115 27.29 15.96 3.94
N PRO A 116 28.28 15.53 4.74
CA PRO A 116 28.03 15.01 6.09
C PRO A 116 27.48 16.08 7.03
N HIS A 117 27.86 17.35 6.84
CA HIS A 117 27.39 18.48 7.63
C HIS A 117 25.91 18.86 7.41
N ARG A 118 25.23 18.27 6.41
CA ARG A 118 23.81 18.51 6.14
C ARG A 118 22.94 17.58 7.00
N PRO A 119 21.71 17.97 7.37
CA PRO A 119 20.80 17.09 8.12
C PRO A 119 20.62 15.71 7.47
N GLU A 120 20.59 15.65 6.14
CA GLU A 120 20.50 14.43 5.35
C GLU A 120 21.68 13.47 5.56
N GLY A 121 22.85 13.97 5.95
CA GLY A 121 24.06 13.17 6.20
C GLY A 121 24.01 12.36 7.50
N HIS A 122 23.08 12.68 8.41
CA HIS A 122 22.97 12.08 9.74
C HIS A 122 21.56 11.54 10.04
N GLY A 123 20.79 11.23 8.99
CA GLY A 123 19.45 10.71 9.12
C GLY A 123 19.37 9.30 9.72
N SER A 124 18.19 8.71 9.59
CA SER A 124 17.87 7.37 10.04
C SER A 124 17.37 6.52 8.87
N ARG A 125 17.66 5.22 8.96
CA ARG A 125 17.19 4.17 8.06
C ARG A 125 16.47 3.10 8.86
N VAL A 126 15.22 2.84 8.51
CA VAL A 126 14.44 1.73 9.06
C VAL A 126 14.38 0.63 8.03
N MET A 127 14.65 -0.59 8.46
CA MET A 127 14.57 -1.78 7.62
C MET A 127 13.65 -2.81 8.27
N PHE A 128 12.72 -3.32 7.49
CA PHE A 128 11.83 -4.39 7.86
C PHE A 128 12.19 -5.62 7.05
N SER A 129 12.26 -6.79 7.69
CA SER A 129 12.49 -8.06 7.01
C SER A 129 11.66 -9.18 7.62
N PRO A 130 11.19 -10.16 6.84
CA PRO A 130 10.59 -11.38 7.37
C PRO A 130 11.57 -12.12 8.29
N LYS A 131 11.07 -12.74 9.36
CA LYS A 131 11.85 -13.63 10.23
C LYS A 131 12.13 -14.97 9.56
N THR A 132 11.18 -15.47 8.79
CA THR A 132 11.27 -16.78 8.13
C THR A 132 11.78 -16.64 6.71
N ALA A 133 12.86 -17.35 6.39
CA ALA A 133 13.39 -17.45 5.04
C ALA A 133 12.40 -18.18 4.12
N LYS A 134 12.02 -17.56 3.01
CA LYS A 134 11.19 -18.14 1.95
C LYS A 134 11.47 -17.43 0.62
N ALA A 135 11.13 -18.06 -0.49
CA ALA A 135 11.32 -17.45 -1.81
C ALA A 135 10.38 -16.25 -2.01
N ASP A 136 9.11 -16.43 -1.68
CA ASP A 136 8.04 -15.46 -1.92
C ASP A 136 7.68 -14.66 -0.66
N ASP A 137 7.85 -13.34 -0.71
CA ASP A 137 7.43 -12.43 0.33
C ASP A 137 6.55 -11.32 -0.21
N VAL A 138 5.72 -10.81 0.69
CA VAL A 138 4.90 -9.64 0.44
C VAL A 138 5.17 -8.61 1.53
N PHE A 139 5.44 -7.38 1.11
CA PHE A 139 5.42 -6.22 2.00
C PHE A 139 4.21 -5.36 1.68
N LEU A 140 3.26 -5.28 2.61
CA LEU A 140 2.13 -4.37 2.50
C LEU A 140 2.27 -3.31 3.59
N VAL A 141 2.44 -2.06 3.17
CA VAL A 141 2.67 -0.92 4.05
C VAL A 141 1.60 0.14 3.80
N ALA A 142 1.01 0.66 4.88
CA ALA A 142 0.16 1.85 4.83
C ALA A 142 0.86 2.98 5.57
N MET A 143 0.90 4.16 4.96
CA MET A 143 1.58 5.36 5.48
C MET A 143 0.59 6.53 5.53
N PRO A 144 -0.27 6.62 6.57
CA PRO A 144 -1.01 7.83 6.84
C PRO A 144 -0.06 9.00 7.12
N MET A 145 -0.35 10.13 6.48
CA MET A 145 0.35 11.39 6.67
C MET A 145 -0.60 12.32 7.41
N SER A 146 -0.18 12.83 8.55
CA SER A 146 -1.05 13.57 9.46
C SER A 146 -0.31 14.67 10.20
N ASP A 147 -1.09 15.55 10.83
CA ASP A 147 -0.59 16.42 11.88
C ASP A 147 -0.05 15.59 13.06
N ASP A 148 0.88 16.16 13.83
CA ASP A 148 1.54 15.45 14.93
C ASP A 148 0.56 15.01 16.03
N LYS A 149 -0.44 15.86 16.30
CA LYS A 149 -1.47 15.65 17.33
C LYS A 149 -2.74 14.97 16.82
N ALA A 150 -2.83 14.68 15.52
CA ALA A 150 -3.99 13.98 14.96
C ALA A 150 -4.15 12.59 15.59
N ALA A 151 -5.39 12.15 15.76
CA ALA A 151 -5.65 10.76 16.14
C ALA A 151 -5.07 9.81 15.08
N GLU A 152 -4.68 8.60 15.48
CA GLU A 152 -4.22 7.60 14.52
C GLU A 152 -5.40 7.14 13.67
N LEU A 153 -5.23 7.14 12.34
CA LEU A 153 -6.28 6.75 11.41
C LEU A 153 -6.47 5.22 11.45
N PRO A 154 -7.68 4.72 11.76
CA PRO A 154 -7.95 3.28 11.71
C PRO A 154 -7.76 2.73 10.31
N ILE A 155 -7.04 1.60 10.22
CA ILE A 155 -6.84 0.85 8.98
C ILE A 155 -7.19 -0.60 9.29
N ALA A 156 -8.16 -1.14 8.55
CA ALA A 156 -8.53 -2.54 8.61
C ALA A 156 -8.03 -3.26 7.35
N LEU A 157 -7.55 -4.49 7.52
CA LEU A 157 -7.08 -5.34 6.44
C LEU A 157 -7.90 -6.63 6.41
N THR A 158 -8.47 -6.95 5.26
CA THR A 158 -9.02 -8.28 4.97
C THR A 158 -8.21 -8.92 3.86
N GLU A 159 -8.05 -10.24 3.92
CA GLU A 159 -7.28 -10.99 2.92
C GLU A 159 -8.10 -12.10 2.31
N SER A 160 -7.88 -12.28 1.02
CA SER A 160 -8.20 -13.52 0.31
C SER A 160 -6.90 -14.17 -0.17
N PRO A 161 -6.98 -15.35 -0.82
CA PRO A 161 -5.82 -15.95 -1.47
C PRO A 161 -5.19 -15.04 -2.55
N THR A 162 -5.98 -14.18 -3.21
CA THR A 162 -5.53 -13.39 -4.36
C THR A 162 -5.49 -11.88 -4.12
N THR A 163 -6.12 -11.38 -3.04
CA THR A 163 -6.29 -9.94 -2.80
C THR A 163 -6.05 -9.53 -1.36
N PHE A 164 -5.60 -8.29 -1.21
CA PHE A 164 -5.74 -7.51 0.02
C PHE A 164 -6.85 -6.49 -0.17
N ALA A 165 -7.71 -6.32 0.83
CA ALA A 165 -8.68 -5.24 0.90
C ALA A 165 -8.38 -4.38 2.13
N LEU A 166 -7.96 -3.12 1.90
CA LEU A 166 -7.70 -2.15 2.97
C LEU A 166 -8.88 -1.22 3.07
N THR A 167 -9.44 -1.10 4.27
CA THR A 167 -10.43 -0.08 4.59
C THR A 167 -9.75 1.02 5.39
N VAL A 168 -9.87 2.26 4.90
CA VAL A 168 -9.30 3.45 5.53
C VAL A 168 -10.24 4.64 5.32
N ALA A 169 -10.71 5.25 6.41
CA ALA A 169 -11.81 6.21 6.39
C ALA A 169 -13.04 5.66 5.63
N ASP A 170 -13.49 6.34 4.59
CA ASP A 170 -14.57 5.98 3.66
C ASP A 170 -14.04 5.40 2.33
N ARG A 171 -12.79 4.93 2.31
CA ARG A 171 -12.15 4.27 1.16
C ARG A 171 -11.97 2.78 1.43
N VAL A 172 -12.24 1.96 0.41
CA VAL A 172 -11.80 0.55 0.35
C VAL A 172 -10.92 0.38 -0.88
N VAL A 173 -9.67 -0.05 -0.68
CA VAL A 173 -8.72 -0.31 -1.76
C VAL A 173 -8.44 -1.80 -1.83
N VAL A 174 -8.68 -2.38 -3.00
CA VAL A 174 -8.34 -3.78 -3.29
C VAL A 174 -7.06 -3.83 -4.12
N LEU A 175 -6.07 -4.56 -3.62
CA LEU A 175 -4.77 -4.77 -4.25
C LEU A 175 -4.58 -6.24 -4.62
N SER A 176 -3.96 -6.50 -5.76
CA SER A 176 -3.54 -7.85 -6.14
C SER A 176 -2.38 -8.33 -5.26
N LYS A 177 -2.60 -9.39 -4.48
CA LYS A 177 -1.59 -10.01 -3.61
C LYS A 177 -0.59 -10.88 -4.37
N ILE A 178 -0.92 -11.26 -5.59
CA ILE A 178 -0.23 -12.29 -6.37
C ILE A 178 0.82 -11.73 -7.35
N GLY A 179 1.12 -10.43 -7.28
CA GLY A 179 2.13 -9.80 -8.14
C GLY A 179 1.77 -9.75 -9.64
N ARG A 180 0.52 -10.08 -10.00
CA ARG A 180 0.02 -10.05 -11.38
C ARG A 180 -1.38 -9.45 -11.46
N LEU A 181 -1.83 -9.12 -12.65
CA LEU A 181 -3.19 -8.64 -12.86
C LEU A 181 -4.21 -9.72 -12.50
N LEU A 182 -5.28 -9.32 -11.82
CA LEU A 182 -6.45 -10.12 -11.50
C LEU A 182 -7.29 -10.27 -12.75
N ASP A 183 -7.67 -11.51 -13.06
CA ASP A 183 -8.42 -11.93 -14.24
C ASP A 183 -9.58 -12.88 -13.89
N ARG A 184 -9.81 -13.10 -12.59
CA ARG A 184 -10.84 -14.00 -12.05
C ARG A 184 -11.75 -13.26 -11.06
N PRO A 185 -12.98 -13.75 -10.84
CA PRO A 185 -13.84 -13.24 -9.79
C PRO A 185 -13.22 -13.34 -8.40
N PHE A 186 -13.56 -12.39 -7.54
CA PHE A 186 -13.19 -12.40 -6.12
C PHE A 186 -14.27 -11.68 -5.29
N GLU A 187 -14.22 -11.90 -3.98
CA GLU A 187 -15.12 -11.25 -3.03
C GLU A 187 -14.41 -10.12 -2.31
N VAL A 188 -15.16 -9.06 -2.01
CA VAL A 188 -14.72 -7.94 -1.18
C VAL A 188 -15.82 -7.62 -0.17
N ARG A 189 -15.43 -7.52 1.09
CA ARG A 189 -16.30 -7.05 2.17
C ARG A 189 -16.06 -5.57 2.38
N VAL A 190 -17.11 -4.77 2.20
CA VAL A 190 -17.11 -3.33 2.45
C VAL A 190 -17.97 -3.06 3.69
N PRO A 191 -17.53 -2.23 4.67
CA PRO A 191 -18.36 -1.89 5.82
C PRO A 191 -19.68 -1.23 5.40
N THR A 192 -20.72 -1.39 6.21
CA THR A 192 -22.10 -0.97 5.89
C THR A 192 -22.56 0.25 6.68
N ASP A 193 -21.66 0.96 7.36
CA ASP A 193 -22.00 2.15 8.17
C ASP A 193 -22.19 3.42 7.32
N ARG A 194 -21.74 3.40 6.06
CA ARG A 194 -21.83 4.53 5.11
C ARG A 194 -21.61 4.08 3.67
N ASN A 195 -21.71 5.02 2.74
CA ASN A 195 -21.21 4.82 1.38
C ASN A 195 -19.67 4.88 1.36
N TYR A 196 -19.07 3.99 0.59
CA TYR A 196 -17.63 3.86 0.41
C TYR A 196 -17.23 4.10 -1.03
N GLN A 197 -16.05 4.69 -1.20
CA GLN A 197 -15.33 4.64 -2.46
C GLN A 197 -14.55 3.34 -2.54
N LEU A 198 -14.92 2.47 -3.48
CA LEU A 198 -14.25 1.20 -3.73
C LEU A 198 -13.32 1.33 -4.94
N LEU A 199 -12.02 1.31 -4.68
CA LEU A 199 -10.98 1.27 -5.71
C LEU A 199 -10.46 -0.15 -5.86
N LEU A 200 -10.71 -0.75 -7.02
CA LEU A 200 -10.12 -2.02 -7.41
C LEU A 200 -8.87 -1.75 -8.25
N THR A 201 -7.77 -2.42 -7.93
CA THR A 201 -6.48 -2.21 -8.62
C THR A 201 -5.87 -3.50 -9.11
N GLY A 202 -4.98 -3.39 -10.09
CA GLY A 202 -4.32 -4.55 -10.69
C GLY A 202 -5.31 -5.44 -11.44
N LEU A 203 -6.25 -4.87 -12.18
CA LEU A 203 -7.23 -5.64 -12.99
C LEU A 203 -6.73 -5.79 -14.43
N THR A 204 -7.03 -6.92 -15.09
CA THR A 204 -6.84 -7.05 -16.54
C THR A 204 -7.77 -6.10 -17.31
N PRO A 205 -7.35 -5.57 -18.47
CA PRO A 205 -8.23 -4.75 -19.31
C PRO A 205 -9.44 -5.55 -19.80
N ALA A 206 -10.63 -5.18 -19.33
CA ALA A 206 -11.90 -5.82 -19.64
C ALA A 206 -13.04 -4.97 -19.07
N ALA A 207 -14.29 -5.33 -19.38
CA ALA A 207 -15.41 -4.90 -18.58
C ALA A 207 -15.38 -5.64 -17.25
N TRP A 208 -15.51 -4.90 -16.15
CA TRP A 208 -15.60 -5.45 -14.80
C TRP A 208 -16.91 -5.01 -14.16
N SER A 209 -17.35 -5.77 -13.16
CA SER A 209 -18.54 -5.42 -12.39
C SER A 209 -18.37 -5.71 -10.90
N VAL A 210 -19.15 -4.98 -10.11
CA VAL A 210 -19.39 -5.26 -8.70
C VAL A 210 -20.87 -5.53 -8.49
N GLY A 211 -21.19 -6.56 -7.72
CA GLY A 211 -22.57 -6.82 -7.34
C GLY A 211 -22.75 -7.54 -6.02
N SER A 212 -23.80 -7.19 -5.28
CA SER A 212 -24.22 -7.92 -4.08
C SER A 212 -25.01 -9.17 -4.46
N ARG A 213 -25.00 -10.19 -3.60
CA ARG A 213 -25.73 -11.45 -3.84
C ARG A 213 -27.26 -11.25 -3.92
N ASP A 214 -27.78 -10.23 -3.25
CA ASP A 214 -29.20 -9.85 -3.28
C ASP A 214 -29.54 -8.89 -4.44
N ASN A 215 -28.60 -8.63 -5.35
CA ASN A 215 -28.75 -7.77 -6.52
C ASN A 215 -29.12 -6.30 -6.24
N LYS A 216 -29.04 -5.84 -4.98
CA LYS A 216 -29.29 -4.43 -4.63
C LYS A 216 -28.14 -3.50 -5.02
N VAL A 217 -26.92 -4.01 -5.03
CA VAL A 217 -25.74 -3.31 -5.58
C VAL A 217 -25.40 -4.00 -6.89
N ARG A 218 -25.38 -3.24 -7.99
CA ARG A 218 -24.93 -3.69 -9.31
C ARG A 218 -24.31 -2.50 -10.02
N SER A 219 -23.05 -2.59 -10.40
CA SER A 219 -22.40 -1.53 -11.19
C SER A 219 -21.30 -2.12 -12.06
N ASN A 220 -21.12 -1.55 -13.24
CA ASN A 220 -20.06 -1.87 -14.19
C ASN A 220 -18.96 -0.81 -14.17
N ALA A 221 -17.77 -1.20 -14.61
CA ALA A 221 -16.70 -0.28 -14.94
C ALA A 221 -15.85 -0.89 -16.07
N GLN A 222 -15.45 -0.06 -17.03
CA GLN A 222 -14.49 -0.47 -18.04
C GLN A 222 -13.07 -0.26 -17.53
N VAL A 223 -12.24 -1.31 -17.57
CA VAL A 223 -10.82 -1.21 -17.24
C VAL A 223 -10.01 -1.01 -18.52
N GLU A 224 -9.34 0.13 -18.61
CA GLU A 224 -8.49 0.47 -19.74
C GLU A 224 -7.10 -0.19 -19.65
N PRO A 225 -6.50 -0.56 -20.80
CA PRO A 225 -5.09 -0.94 -20.88
C PRO A 225 -4.16 0.09 -20.23
N GLY A 226 -3.26 -0.37 -19.36
CA GLY A 226 -2.28 0.48 -18.67
C GLY A 226 -2.84 1.31 -17.49
N LYS A 227 -4.17 1.37 -17.30
CA LYS A 227 -4.78 1.94 -16.09
C LYS A 227 -4.95 0.88 -15.01
N ASN A 228 -5.48 -0.29 -15.40
CA ASN A 228 -5.61 -1.47 -14.53
C ASN A 228 -6.40 -1.23 -13.23
N THR A 229 -7.33 -0.27 -13.25
CA THR A 229 -8.15 0.10 -12.10
C THR A 229 -9.62 0.23 -12.48
N ALA A 230 -10.50 -0.08 -11.52
CA ALA A 230 -11.93 0.23 -11.59
C ALA A 230 -12.37 0.93 -10.29
N PHE A 231 -13.29 1.87 -10.40
CA PHE A 231 -13.75 2.70 -9.28
C PHE A 231 -15.26 2.65 -9.16
N PHE A 232 -15.76 2.53 -7.93
CA PHE A 232 -17.19 2.45 -7.63
C PHE A 232 -17.54 3.24 -6.37
N LEU A 233 -18.77 3.75 -6.31
CA LEU A 233 -19.40 4.19 -5.06
C LEU A 233 -20.40 3.13 -4.62
N VAL A 234 -20.26 2.61 -3.41
CA VAL A 234 -21.07 1.49 -2.92
C VAL A 234 -21.58 1.73 -1.50
N PRO A 235 -22.80 1.29 -1.14
CA PRO A 235 -23.35 1.46 0.22
C PRO A 235 -22.76 0.50 1.28
N GLY A 236 -21.78 -0.32 0.90
CA GLY A 236 -21.25 -1.39 1.74
C GLY A 236 -21.90 -2.75 1.50
N GLY A 237 -21.34 -3.77 2.14
CA GLY A 237 -21.81 -5.16 2.09
C GLY A 237 -20.79 -6.13 1.51
N ASP A 238 -21.20 -7.40 1.42
CA ASP A 238 -20.43 -8.44 0.74
C ASP A 238 -20.69 -8.36 -0.77
N LEU A 239 -19.65 -7.98 -1.51
CA LEU A 239 -19.70 -7.75 -2.95
C LEU A 239 -18.88 -8.81 -3.68
N VAL A 240 -19.40 -9.25 -4.82
CA VAL A 240 -18.68 -10.11 -5.77
C VAL A 240 -18.22 -9.24 -6.93
N VAL A 241 -16.93 -9.28 -7.18
CA VAL A 241 -16.28 -8.63 -8.33
C VAL A 241 -16.11 -9.66 -9.44
N ARG A 242 -16.43 -9.31 -10.69
CA ARG A 242 -16.28 -10.21 -11.85
C ARG A 242 -15.65 -9.51 -13.06
N PRO A 243 -14.82 -10.20 -13.87
CA PRO A 243 -14.27 -9.71 -15.14
C PRO A 243 -15.29 -9.79 -16.28
N GLU A 244 -16.54 -9.40 -16.00
CA GLU A 244 -17.62 -9.34 -16.98
C GLU A 244 -18.60 -8.23 -16.59
N ALA A 245 -19.27 -7.64 -17.58
CA ALA A 245 -20.32 -6.67 -17.35
C ALA A 245 -21.61 -7.36 -16.90
N ILE A 246 -22.33 -6.72 -15.98
CA ILE A 246 -23.68 -7.06 -15.61
C ILE A 246 -24.65 -6.34 -16.57
N PRO A 247 -25.53 -7.04 -17.33
CA PRO A 247 -26.45 -6.39 -18.25
C PRO A 247 -27.38 -5.38 -17.54
N GLY A 248 -27.43 -4.17 -18.09
CA GLY A 248 -28.25 -3.05 -17.61
C GLY A 248 -27.78 -2.42 -16.28
N ALA A 249 -26.65 -2.85 -15.72
CA ALA A 249 -26.09 -2.20 -14.54
C ALA A 249 -25.46 -0.85 -14.91
N PRO A 250 -25.60 0.17 -14.05
CA PRO A 250 -25.02 1.48 -14.28
C PRO A 250 -23.49 1.44 -14.22
N GLU A 251 -22.84 2.30 -15.00
CA GLU A 251 -21.43 2.64 -14.85
C GLU A 251 -21.30 3.92 -14.03
N PHE A 252 -20.32 3.96 -13.13
CA PHE A 252 -20.05 5.19 -12.39
C PHE A 252 -19.54 6.27 -13.36
N GLN A 253 -20.25 7.39 -13.40
CA GLN A 253 -19.80 8.60 -14.07
C GLN A 253 -19.39 9.61 -13.02
N ALA A 254 -18.09 9.88 -12.93
CA ALA A 254 -17.56 10.90 -12.05
C ALA A 254 -18.12 12.26 -12.45
N ALA A 255 -18.56 13.05 -11.47
CA ALA A 255 -18.82 14.46 -11.70
C ALA A 255 -17.52 15.17 -12.11
N PRO A 256 -17.57 16.27 -12.89
CA PRO A 256 -16.37 16.96 -13.37
C PRO A 256 -15.41 17.45 -12.26
N ASP A 257 -15.95 17.69 -11.07
CA ASP A 257 -15.26 18.15 -9.86
C ASP A 257 -14.96 17.01 -8.86
N PHE A 258 -15.27 15.76 -9.22
CA PHE A 258 -15.04 14.63 -8.35
C PHE A 258 -13.55 14.35 -8.18
N MET A 259 -13.06 14.54 -6.95
CA MET A 259 -11.70 14.18 -6.55
C MET A 259 -11.75 12.85 -5.77
N PRO A 260 -11.36 11.72 -6.37
CA PRO A 260 -11.29 10.41 -5.70
C PRO A 260 -10.22 10.36 -4.58
#